data_AF-A0A954LIN7-F1
#
_entry.id   AF-A0A954LIN7-F1
#
_cell.length_a   1.000
_cell.length_b   1.000
_cell.length_c   1.000
_cell.angle_alpha   90.00
_cell.angle_beta   90.00
_cell.angle_gamma   90.00
#
_symmetry.space_group_name_H-M   'P 1'
#
loop_
_entity.id
_entity.type
_entity.pdbx_description
1 polymer ?
#
loop_
_entity_poly.entity_id
_entity_poly.type
_entity_poly.pdbx_seq_one_letter_code
_entity_poly.pdbx_strand_id
1 'polypeptide(L)'
;EIPKSGMAVIIDIGEAKDIHPKNKYDVGKRLSLWALAKDYGKKDLVYSGPIFKDMKVNDDEVHLRFDHVGGGLMVAKKTDPRSMEPPKPAEKLEGFAIAGADKKWHWADAKIVGNEVVVSSDEVDEPVAVRYGFAMNPDKVNLYNKEGLPASPFRTDGW
;
A
#
# COMPACT_ATOMS: atom_id res chain seq x y z
N GLU A 1 -14.24 14.74 0.16
CA GLU A 1 -13.65 14.30 1.44
C GLU A 1 -14.61 14.57 2.59
N ILE A 2 -14.55 13.75 3.65
CA ILE A 2 -15.36 13.97 4.86
C ILE A 2 -14.50 14.75 5.87
N PRO A 3 -14.93 15.93 6.35
CA PRO A 3 -14.15 16.70 7.32
C PRO A 3 -13.84 15.90 8.59
N LYS A 4 -12.63 16.09 9.14
CA LYS A 4 -12.16 15.40 10.36
C LYS A 4 -12.29 13.87 10.30
N SER A 5 -12.00 13.29 9.15
CA SER A 5 -11.93 11.84 8.96
C SER A 5 -10.52 11.38 8.61
N GLY A 6 -10.25 10.10 8.82
CA GLY A 6 -9.01 9.42 8.47
C GLY A 6 -9.26 7.93 8.27
N MET A 7 -8.30 7.25 7.64
CA MET A 7 -8.40 5.82 7.33
C MET A 7 -7.20 5.06 7.90
N ALA A 8 -7.47 4.02 8.68
CA ALA A 8 -6.47 3.04 9.05
C ALA A 8 -6.50 1.89 8.05
N VAL A 9 -5.41 1.69 7.33
CA VAL A 9 -5.22 0.52 6.46
C VAL A 9 -4.94 -0.69 7.35
N ILE A 10 -5.61 -1.83 7.12
CA ILE A 10 -5.52 -3.04 7.96
C ILE A 10 -5.37 -4.34 7.16
N ILE A 11 -5.08 -4.23 5.85
CA ILE A 11 -5.01 -5.37 4.93
C ILE A 11 -3.91 -6.39 5.27
N ASP A 12 -2.92 -5.99 6.05
CA ASP A 12 -1.75 -6.78 6.46
C ASP A 12 -1.93 -7.53 7.79
N ILE A 13 -3.01 -7.24 8.53
CA ILE A 13 -3.28 -7.79 9.87
C ILE A 13 -4.63 -8.53 9.93
N GLY A 14 -5.17 -8.92 8.77
CA GLY A 14 -6.34 -9.78 8.64
C GLY A 14 -6.01 -11.27 8.66
N GLU A 15 -7.04 -12.11 8.84
CA GLU A 15 -6.92 -13.57 8.83
C GLU A 15 -7.85 -14.17 7.76
N ALA A 16 -7.29 -14.84 6.75
CA ALA A 16 -8.03 -15.38 5.59
C ALA A 16 -9.23 -16.27 5.95
N LYS A 17 -9.14 -16.97 7.08
CA LYS A 17 -10.12 -17.97 7.54
C LYS A 17 -10.89 -17.52 8.78
N ASP A 18 -10.64 -16.31 9.28
CA ASP A 18 -11.30 -15.77 10.46
C ASP A 18 -11.62 -14.29 10.26
N ILE A 19 -12.91 -13.98 10.15
CA ILE A 19 -13.39 -12.60 9.97
C ILE A 19 -13.23 -11.74 11.23
N HIS A 20 -12.75 -12.31 12.35
CA HIS A 20 -12.51 -11.61 13.61
C HIS A 20 -11.00 -11.43 13.86
N PRO A 21 -10.33 -10.46 13.21
CA PRO A 21 -8.90 -10.26 13.36
C PRO A 21 -8.51 -10.01 14.82
N LYS A 22 -7.51 -10.77 15.30
CA LYS A 22 -7.07 -10.72 16.69
C LYS A 22 -6.25 -9.48 17.02
N ASN A 23 -5.51 -8.93 16.05
CA ASN A 23 -4.67 -7.77 16.25
C ASN A 23 -5.47 -6.46 16.23
N LYS A 24 -6.32 -6.28 17.24
CA LYS A 24 -7.06 -5.03 17.47
C LYS A 24 -6.17 -3.89 17.95
N TYR A 25 -5.00 -4.21 18.50
CA TYR A 25 -4.02 -3.23 18.98
C TYR A 25 -3.52 -2.36 17.83
N ASP A 26 -3.03 -2.96 16.74
CA ASP A 26 -2.50 -2.18 15.62
C ASP A 26 -3.59 -1.39 14.90
N VAL A 27 -4.83 -1.90 14.85
CA VAL A 27 -5.99 -1.12 14.38
C VAL A 27 -6.17 0.15 15.22
N GLY A 28 -6.23 0.01 16.55
CA GLY A 28 -6.38 1.14 17.46
C GLY A 28 -5.20 2.12 17.41
N LYS A 29 -3.97 1.60 17.33
CA LYS A 29 -2.75 2.40 17.16
C LYS A 29 -2.79 3.21 15.87
N ARG A 30 -3.13 2.60 14.73
CA ARG A 30 -3.20 3.30 13.43
C ARG A 30 -4.26 4.40 13.43
N LEU A 31 -5.42 4.14 14.05
CA LEU A 31 -6.47 5.15 14.22
C LEU A 31 -6.04 6.29 15.15
N SER A 32 -5.34 5.98 16.24
CA SER A 32 -4.90 7.01 17.20
C SER A 32 -3.86 7.96 16.61
N LEU A 33 -3.01 7.49 15.67
CA LEU A 33 -2.05 8.35 14.97
C LEU A 33 -2.76 9.48 14.21
N TRP A 34 -3.88 9.21 13.54
CA TRP A 34 -4.67 10.22 12.84
C TRP A 34 -5.18 11.30 13.81
N ALA A 35 -5.80 10.90 14.92
CA ALA A 35 -6.28 11.82 15.93
C ALA A 35 -5.13 12.67 16.51
N LEU A 36 -3.99 12.03 16.84
CA LEU A 36 -2.83 12.71 17.39
C LEU A 36 -2.30 13.80 16.44
N ALA A 37 -2.19 13.48 15.15
CA ALA A 37 -1.66 14.39 14.15
C ALA A 37 -2.64 15.51 13.78
N LYS A 38 -3.95 15.22 13.71
CA LYS A 38 -4.96 16.15 13.19
C LYS A 38 -5.68 16.97 14.27
N ASP A 39 -5.81 16.43 15.48
CA ASP A 39 -6.62 17.04 16.54
C ASP A 39 -5.82 17.41 17.79
N TYR A 40 -4.73 16.70 18.09
CA TYR A 40 -3.92 16.91 19.31
C TYR A 40 -2.59 17.64 19.06
N GLY A 41 -2.41 18.23 17.88
CA GLY A 41 -1.28 19.11 17.58
C GLY A 41 0.08 18.41 17.43
N LYS A 42 0.13 17.09 17.24
CA LYS A 42 1.39 16.35 16.98
C LYS A 42 1.78 16.45 15.51
N LYS A 43 2.29 17.62 15.11
CA LYS A 43 2.50 17.98 13.69
C LYS A 43 3.56 17.15 12.96
N ASP A 44 4.59 16.66 13.68
CA ASP A 44 5.71 15.91 13.08
C ASP A 44 5.50 14.39 13.10
N LEU A 45 4.30 13.93 13.46
CA LEU A 45 3.96 12.51 13.53
C LEU A 45 3.60 11.97 12.14
N VAL A 46 4.20 10.86 11.73
CA VAL A 46 3.73 10.10 10.56
C VAL A 46 2.49 9.29 10.97
N TYR A 47 1.36 9.57 10.34
CA TYR A 47 0.05 9.05 10.77
C TYR A 47 -0.67 8.14 9.77
N SER A 48 -0.11 7.95 8.58
CA SER A 48 -0.65 7.04 7.56
C SER A 48 0.49 6.37 6.83
N GLY A 49 0.22 5.18 6.29
CA GLY A 49 1.05 4.56 5.27
C GLY A 49 0.82 5.18 3.89
N PRO A 50 1.57 4.74 2.87
CA PRO A 50 1.49 5.29 1.53
C PRO A 50 0.07 5.26 0.95
N ILE A 51 -0.38 6.38 0.40
CA ILE A 51 -1.66 6.50 -0.30
C ILE A 51 -1.37 6.88 -1.73
N PHE A 52 -1.88 6.11 -2.69
CA PHE A 52 -1.69 6.40 -4.11
C PHE A 52 -2.13 7.83 -4.43
N LYS A 53 -1.25 8.56 -5.13
CA LYS A 53 -1.45 9.96 -5.50
C LYS A 53 -1.65 10.10 -7.00
N ASP A 54 -0.66 9.65 -7.76
CA ASP A 54 -0.65 9.76 -9.21
C ASP A 54 0.20 8.66 -9.86
N MET A 55 0.02 8.55 -11.16
CA MET A 55 0.68 7.59 -12.03
C MET A 55 1.23 8.32 -13.24
N LYS A 56 2.45 7.97 -13.66
CA LYS A 56 3.04 8.40 -14.92
C LYS A 56 3.57 7.19 -15.68
N VAL A 57 3.22 7.09 -16.96
CA VAL A 57 3.78 6.10 -17.87
C VAL A 57 5.06 6.68 -18.50
N ASN A 58 6.15 5.91 -18.44
CA ASN A 58 7.40 6.19 -19.13
C ASN A 58 7.74 4.93 -19.94
N ASP A 59 7.54 4.97 -21.25
CA ASP A 59 7.68 3.80 -22.13
C ASP A 59 6.81 2.61 -21.63
N ASP A 60 7.44 1.47 -21.33
CA ASP A 60 6.82 0.24 -20.82
C ASP A 60 6.75 0.17 -19.28
N GLU A 61 7.25 1.20 -18.59
CA GLU A 61 7.23 1.29 -17.12
C GLU A 61 6.17 2.28 -16.62
N VAL A 62 5.52 1.91 -15.51
CA VAL A 62 4.59 2.78 -14.78
C VAL A 62 5.21 3.24 -13.48
N HIS A 63 5.39 4.54 -13.34
CA HIS A 63 5.86 5.19 -12.12
C HIS A 63 4.68 5.64 -11.26
N LEU A 64 4.61 5.12 -10.05
CA LEU A 64 3.57 5.41 -9.08
C LEU A 64 4.11 6.30 -7.98
N ARG A 65 3.36 7.37 -7.67
CA ARG A 65 3.65 8.27 -6.56
C ARG A 65 2.63 8.11 -5.46
N PHE A 66 3.09 8.36 -4.25
CA PHE A 66 2.30 8.22 -3.04
C PHE A 66 2.42 9.46 -2.18
N ASP A 67 1.32 9.86 -1.56
CA ASP A 67 1.36 10.68 -0.36
C ASP A 67 1.69 9.78 0.85
N HIS A 68 2.01 10.39 2.00
CA HIS A 68 2.30 9.68 3.26
C HIS A 68 3.47 8.68 3.21
N VAL A 69 4.51 8.99 2.43
CA VAL A 69 5.74 8.18 2.35
C VAL A 69 6.60 8.24 3.61
N GLY A 70 6.35 9.17 4.54
CA GLY A 70 7.14 9.32 5.78
C GLY A 70 8.64 9.46 5.49
N GLY A 71 9.46 8.67 6.16
CA GLY A 71 10.92 8.56 5.93
C GLY A 71 11.32 7.83 4.63
N GLY A 72 10.35 7.40 3.83
CA GLY A 72 10.51 6.72 2.54
C GLY A 72 9.76 5.39 2.48
N LEU A 73 9.77 4.77 1.31
CA LEU A 73 9.13 3.47 1.08
C LEU A 73 10.05 2.31 1.51
N MET A 74 9.45 1.18 1.88
CA MET A 74 10.15 -0.07 2.15
C MET A 74 9.30 -1.29 1.75
N VAL A 75 9.98 -2.41 1.50
CA VAL A 75 9.35 -3.71 1.31
C VAL A 75 9.36 -4.44 2.66
N ALA A 76 8.18 -4.70 3.22
CA ALA A 76 8.06 -5.34 4.52
C ALA A 76 6.78 -6.17 4.64
N LYS A 77 6.74 -7.13 5.57
CA LYS A 77 5.58 -7.99 5.80
C LYS A 77 5.41 -8.33 7.28
N LYS A 78 4.17 -8.35 7.76
CA LYS A 78 3.80 -8.98 9.02
C LYS A 78 4.02 -10.50 8.92
N THR A 79 4.92 -11.05 9.73
CA THR A 79 5.15 -12.51 9.76
C THR A 79 4.02 -13.25 10.47
N ASP A 80 3.38 -12.60 11.44
CA ASP A 80 2.14 -13.09 12.07
C ASP A 80 1.15 -11.91 12.14
N PRO A 81 0.02 -11.96 11.42
CA PRO A 81 -0.97 -10.88 11.40
C PRO A 81 -1.59 -10.63 12.78
N ARG A 82 -1.54 -11.61 13.69
CA ARG A 82 -2.07 -11.53 15.06
C ARG A 82 -1.12 -10.85 16.03
N SER A 83 0.16 -10.76 15.67
CA SER A 83 1.21 -10.24 16.55
C SER A 83 1.31 -8.72 16.50
N MET A 84 1.71 -8.13 17.62
CA MET A 84 2.05 -6.70 17.73
C MET A 84 3.46 -6.37 17.23
N GLU A 85 4.21 -7.37 16.78
CA GLU A 85 5.56 -7.19 16.25
C GLU A 85 5.54 -6.31 14.98
N PRO A 86 6.50 -5.40 14.79
CA PRO A 86 6.56 -4.61 13.57
C PRO A 86 6.71 -5.50 12.32
N PRO A 87 6.28 -5.02 11.14
CA PRO A 87 6.53 -5.73 9.89
C PRO A 87 8.04 -5.88 9.68
N LYS A 88 8.47 -7.03 9.16
CA LYS A 88 9.88 -7.34 8.92
C LYS A 88 10.24 -7.09 7.46
N PRO A 89 11.49 -6.72 7.14
CA PRO A 89 11.93 -6.58 5.76
C PRO A 89 11.62 -7.82 4.93
N ALA A 90 11.22 -7.61 3.69
CA ALA A 90 11.03 -8.66 2.69
C ALA A 90 11.82 -8.33 1.42
N GLU A 91 12.16 -9.35 0.63
CA GLU A 91 13.10 -9.21 -0.48
C GLU A 91 12.46 -8.61 -1.75
N LYS A 92 11.29 -9.11 -2.15
CA LYS A 92 10.61 -8.71 -3.38
C LYS A 92 9.35 -7.90 -3.08
N LEU A 93 9.16 -6.78 -3.77
CA LEU A 93 7.90 -6.04 -3.75
C LEU A 93 6.86 -6.77 -4.61
N GLU A 94 5.68 -7.01 -4.05
CA GLU A 94 4.63 -7.82 -4.67
C GLU A 94 3.26 -7.13 -4.60
N GLY A 95 2.23 -7.78 -5.17
CA GLY A 95 0.84 -7.35 -5.04
C GLY A 95 0.38 -6.34 -6.10
N PHE A 96 1.18 -6.11 -7.14
CA PHE A 96 0.87 -5.24 -8.27
C PHE A 96 0.37 -6.02 -9.48
N ALA A 97 -0.68 -5.52 -10.12
CA ALA A 97 -1.14 -5.98 -11.42
C ALA A 97 -1.19 -4.80 -12.38
N ILE A 98 -0.88 -5.05 -13.65
CA ILE A 98 -0.78 -4.05 -14.72
C ILE A 98 -1.63 -4.48 -15.92
N ALA A 99 -2.18 -3.51 -16.65
CA ALA A 99 -3.02 -3.76 -17.82
C ALA A 99 -2.74 -2.73 -18.91
N GLY A 100 -2.81 -3.19 -20.16
CA GLY A 100 -2.83 -2.34 -21.35
C GLY A 100 -4.25 -1.93 -21.75
N ALA A 101 -4.37 -1.31 -22.93
CA ALA A 101 -5.66 -0.82 -23.44
C ALA A 101 -6.73 -1.92 -23.64
N ASP A 102 -6.31 -3.19 -23.75
CA ASP A 102 -7.19 -4.34 -23.88
C ASP A 102 -7.86 -4.78 -22.56
N LYS A 103 -7.51 -4.12 -21.44
CA LYS A 103 -8.06 -4.32 -20.09
C LYS A 103 -7.79 -5.70 -19.50
N LYS A 104 -6.84 -6.46 -20.06
CA LYS A 104 -6.39 -7.72 -19.47
C LYS A 104 -5.34 -7.42 -18.40
N TRP A 105 -5.49 -8.07 -17.24
CA TRP A 105 -4.62 -7.86 -16.09
C TRP A 105 -3.56 -8.94 -16.02
N HIS A 106 -2.31 -8.50 -15.91
CA HIS A 106 -1.14 -9.35 -15.73
C HIS A 106 -0.49 -9.02 -14.38
N TRP A 107 0.12 -10.02 -13.74
CA TRP A 107 0.95 -9.75 -12.56
C TRP A 107 2.20 -9.01 -13.00
N ALA A 108 2.59 -8.00 -12.22
CA ALA A 108 3.67 -7.11 -12.58
C ALA A 108 4.88 -7.31 -11.65
N ASP A 109 6.06 -7.07 -12.19
CA ASP A 109 7.24 -6.81 -11.37
C ASP A 109 7.20 -5.37 -10.87
N ALA A 110 7.67 -5.17 -9.65
CA ALA A 110 7.66 -3.87 -9.00
C ALA A 110 8.96 -3.65 -8.21
N LYS A 111 9.47 -2.41 -8.23
CA LYS A 111 10.66 -1.99 -7.49
C LYS A 111 10.46 -0.60 -6.89
N ILE A 112 11.08 -0.35 -5.74
CA ILE A 112 11.11 0.99 -5.12
C ILE A 112 12.31 1.75 -5.71
N VAL A 113 12.05 2.93 -6.28
CA VAL A 113 13.08 3.85 -6.77
C VAL A 113 12.87 5.20 -6.09
N GLY A 114 13.68 5.48 -5.06
CA GLY A 114 13.47 6.65 -4.19
C GLY A 114 12.14 6.56 -3.44
N ASN A 115 11.22 7.49 -3.71
CA ASN A 115 9.87 7.52 -3.15
C ASN A 115 8.78 7.10 -4.15
N GLU A 116 9.18 6.53 -5.29
CA GLU A 116 8.26 5.99 -6.29
C GLU A 116 8.28 4.47 -6.28
N VAL A 117 7.19 3.87 -6.76
CA VAL A 117 7.17 2.46 -7.15
C VAL A 117 7.11 2.40 -8.67
N VAL A 118 8.07 1.72 -9.28
CA VAL A 118 8.12 1.46 -10.72
C VAL A 118 7.58 0.05 -10.97
N VAL A 119 6.61 -0.06 -11.87
CA VAL A 119 5.86 -1.29 -12.17
C VAL A 119 5.93 -1.58 -13.66
N SER A 120 6.22 -2.81 -14.04
CA SER A 120 6.27 -3.26 -15.44
C SER A 120 5.91 -4.74 -15.59
N SER A 121 5.66 -5.18 -16.82
CA SER A 121 5.42 -6.58 -17.15
C SER A 121 5.81 -6.85 -18.59
N ASP A 122 6.56 -7.93 -18.83
CA ASP A 122 6.91 -8.41 -20.19
C ASP A 122 5.67 -8.82 -21.01
N GLU A 123 4.49 -8.91 -20.39
CA GLU A 123 3.22 -9.20 -21.06
C GLU A 123 2.44 -7.95 -21.46
N VAL A 124 2.90 -6.74 -21.09
CA VAL A 124 2.19 -5.46 -21.28
C VAL A 124 3.15 -4.37 -21.75
N ASP A 125 3.34 -4.27 -23.06
CA ASP A 125 4.24 -3.27 -23.68
C ASP A 125 3.75 -1.82 -23.54
N GLU A 126 2.43 -1.61 -23.55
CA GLU A 126 1.81 -0.27 -23.47
C GLU A 126 0.85 -0.21 -22.26
N PRO A 127 1.38 -0.02 -21.04
CA PRO A 127 0.56 -0.05 -19.85
C PRO A 127 -0.29 1.22 -19.71
N VAL A 128 -1.56 1.03 -19.36
CA VAL A 128 -2.51 2.14 -19.14
C VAL A 128 -3.09 2.15 -17.73
N ALA A 129 -2.93 1.06 -16.96
CA ALA A 129 -3.41 0.99 -15.60
C ALA A 129 -2.61 0.01 -14.73
N VAL A 130 -2.53 0.35 -13.44
CA VAL A 130 -2.02 -0.46 -12.35
C VAL A 130 -3.05 -0.61 -11.23
N ARG A 131 -3.01 -1.75 -10.54
CA ARG A 131 -3.73 -2.07 -9.31
C ARG A 131 -2.75 -2.60 -8.26
N TYR A 132 -3.02 -2.30 -6.99
CA TYR A 132 -2.28 -2.85 -5.86
C TYR A 132 -3.24 -3.42 -4.81
N GLY A 133 -2.95 -4.64 -4.34
CA GLY A 133 -3.76 -5.31 -3.32
C GLY A 133 -5.20 -5.58 -3.76
N PHE A 134 -5.45 -5.69 -5.08
CA PHE A 134 -6.78 -5.85 -5.66
C PHE A 134 -7.13 -7.34 -5.84
N ALA A 135 -7.44 -8.00 -4.73
CA ALA A 135 -7.88 -9.39 -4.70
C ALA A 135 -8.92 -9.58 -3.58
N MET A 136 -9.67 -10.69 -3.60
CA MET A 136 -10.64 -10.99 -2.52
C MET A 136 -9.99 -11.11 -1.14
N ASN A 137 -8.76 -11.61 -1.10
CA ASN A 137 -7.95 -11.70 0.11
C ASN A 137 -6.46 -11.54 -0.28
N PRO A 138 -5.96 -10.30 -0.36
CA PRO A 138 -4.61 -10.05 -0.85
C PRO A 138 -3.57 -10.47 0.21
N ASP A 139 -2.73 -11.45 -0.12
CA ASP A 139 -1.71 -12.04 0.78
C ASP A 139 -0.28 -11.54 0.49
N LYS A 140 -0.14 -10.77 -0.59
CA LYS A 140 1.12 -10.24 -1.14
C LYS A 140 1.27 -8.72 -0.98
N VAL A 141 0.51 -8.11 -0.08
CA VAL A 141 0.55 -6.66 0.18
C VAL A 141 1.72 -6.31 1.11
N ASN A 142 2.84 -5.91 0.52
CA ASN A 142 4.11 -5.70 1.23
C ASN A 142 4.77 -4.33 0.99
N LEU A 143 4.04 -3.35 0.45
CA LEU A 143 4.47 -1.95 0.39
C LEU A 143 4.16 -1.22 1.71
N TYR A 144 5.19 -0.65 2.34
CA TYR A 144 5.09 0.12 3.58
C TYR A 144 5.87 1.43 3.45
N ASN A 145 5.61 2.39 4.33
CA ASN A 145 6.61 3.41 4.64
C ASN A 145 7.59 2.92 5.72
N LYS A 146 8.71 3.63 5.91
CA LYS A 146 9.74 3.27 6.90
C LYS A 146 9.27 3.28 8.35
N GLU A 147 8.13 3.92 8.65
CA GLU A 147 7.49 3.90 9.96
C GLU A 147 6.66 2.62 10.21
N GLY A 148 6.58 1.72 9.22
CA GLY A 148 5.90 0.44 9.36
C GLY A 148 4.39 0.52 9.16
N LEU A 149 3.90 1.55 8.46
CA LEU A 149 2.50 1.67 8.07
C LEU A 149 2.29 1.18 6.62
N PRO A 150 1.33 0.26 6.38
CA PRO A 150 1.12 -0.34 5.07
C PRO A 150 0.45 0.63 4.09
N ALA A 151 0.73 0.45 2.81
CA ALA A 151 0.07 1.19 1.74
C ALA A 151 -1.39 0.77 1.58
N SER A 152 -2.26 1.73 1.28
CA SER A 152 -3.66 1.45 0.94
C SER A 152 -3.76 0.72 -0.40
N PRO A 153 -4.66 -0.28 -0.57
CA PRO A 153 -5.00 -0.78 -1.89
C PRO A 153 -5.52 0.35 -2.78
N PHE A 154 -5.25 0.25 -4.07
CA PHE A 154 -5.72 1.23 -5.04
C PHE A 154 -5.89 0.60 -6.43
N ARG A 155 -6.60 1.33 -7.28
CA ARG A 155 -6.68 1.11 -8.72
C ARG A 155 -6.54 2.45 -9.44
N THR A 156 -5.98 2.43 -10.63
CA THR A 156 -5.81 3.63 -11.48
C THR A 156 -6.80 3.66 -12.63
N ASP A 157 -7.47 2.55 -12.89
CA ASP A 157 -8.48 2.44 -13.94
C ASP A 157 -9.87 2.90 -13.49
N GLY A 158 -10.59 3.56 -14.40
CA GLY A 158 -11.95 4.08 -14.17
C GLY A 158 -13.06 3.39 -14.97
N TRP A 159 -12.76 2.28 -15.65
CA TRP A 159 -13.72 1.53 -16.44
C TRP A 159 -14.40 0.38 -15.66
#